data_AF-A0A520PDJ9-F1
#
_entry.id   AF-A0A520PDJ9-F1
#
_cell.length_a   1.000
_cell.length_b   1.000
_cell.length_c   1.000
_cell.angle_alpha   90.00
_cell.angle_beta   90.00
_cell.angle_gamma   90.00
#
_symmetry.space_group_name_H-M   'P 1'
#
loop_
_entity.id
_entity.type
_entity.pdbx_description
1 polymer ?
#
loop_
_entity_poly.entity_id
_entity_poly.type
_entity_poly.pdbx_seq_one_letter_code
_entity_poly.pdbx_strand_id
1 'polypeptide(L)'
;MAVNIPEELRAFGITSKDFSAKKRDLAKSEEKKVKDNDVIWGLFEDLTKKAASYEMLQMLYWNMAIFKDKLGQNSFEYQQKSHKSRLLDLEQKGKTNVKINGTGCSASCRKIHNLVLPLKKALQNLPVPNPKCEATLYSANTWCTSIYLVAKEKEKESPKLPQAVDNVPELPPLVQNINNNESDPAKETEEPLPRRTENNTMAWILPTLTLCLGLGLLVFSPLAGVLLAAWSIPFFPPLMSRLRRSVPFLKHRWERHGLLGIGFLLALLLLLLTLLTDRKTNSSKTKSTIPSYEVLFIEDKSSSTRSRLQVSIVAPEALTARDRARVAMNAAKQIQSSQVSEDPDNPQYEYVSVVLEASTKSAGHGYVLAEAEYAPDGRGRQGVMSDDPTNKWKWNVNSSKARVNPDDRNSLQNVKGTLETFLKQ
;
A
#
# COMPACT_ATOMS: atom_id res chain seq x y z
N MET A 1 -21.75 30.17 -10.46
CA MET A 1 -22.32 28.81 -10.30
C MET A 1 -21.16 27.83 -10.19
N ALA A 2 -21.16 26.94 -9.19
CA ALA A 2 -20.10 25.94 -9.06
C ALA A 2 -20.15 24.99 -10.27
N VAL A 3 -19.02 24.85 -10.97
CA VAL A 3 -18.91 23.94 -12.11
C VAL A 3 -18.99 22.50 -11.58
N ASN A 4 -19.87 21.69 -12.15
CA ASN A 4 -20.02 20.29 -11.75
C ASN A 4 -18.91 19.43 -12.39
N ILE A 5 -17.70 19.52 -11.86
CA ILE A 5 -16.56 18.69 -12.28
C ILE A 5 -16.75 17.29 -11.67
N PRO A 6 -16.66 16.21 -12.48
CA PRO A 6 -16.69 14.83 -11.98
C PRO A 6 -15.64 14.59 -10.90
N GLU A 7 -15.99 13.82 -9.87
CA GLU A 7 -15.08 13.48 -8.77
C GLU A 7 -13.81 12.79 -9.28
N GLU A 8 -13.94 11.99 -10.33
CA GLU A 8 -12.85 11.27 -10.97
C GLU A 8 -11.79 12.22 -11.54
N LEU A 9 -12.18 13.39 -12.09
CA LEU A 9 -11.22 14.40 -12.55
C LEU A 9 -10.61 15.18 -11.38
N ARG A 10 -11.38 15.44 -10.33
CA ARG A 10 -10.85 16.06 -9.11
C ARG A 10 -9.78 15.20 -8.46
N ALA A 11 -9.93 13.87 -8.53
CA ALA A 11 -8.95 12.89 -8.06
C ALA A 11 -7.59 12.99 -8.79
N PHE A 12 -7.57 13.61 -9.98
CA PHE A 12 -6.34 13.91 -10.73
C PHE A 12 -5.90 15.38 -10.59
N GLY A 13 -6.39 16.08 -9.57
CA GLY A 13 -6.02 17.47 -9.27
C GLY A 13 -6.66 18.51 -10.20
N ILE A 14 -7.66 18.14 -11.02
CA ILE A 14 -8.34 19.10 -11.89
C ILE A 14 -9.20 20.06 -11.07
N THR A 15 -8.92 21.35 -11.24
CA THR A 15 -9.62 22.43 -10.55
C THR A 15 -10.67 23.11 -11.45
N SER A 16 -11.53 23.95 -10.85
CA SER A 16 -12.42 24.83 -11.61
C SER A 16 -11.69 25.82 -12.53
N LYS A 17 -10.43 26.15 -12.20
CA LYS A 17 -9.57 26.98 -13.05
C LYS A 17 -9.19 26.22 -14.31
N ASP A 18 -8.79 24.95 -14.18
CA ASP A 18 -8.39 24.11 -15.31
C ASP A 18 -9.57 23.82 -16.24
N PHE A 19 -10.74 23.54 -15.66
CA PHE A 19 -11.97 23.40 -16.44
C PHE A 19 -12.28 24.66 -17.25
N SER A 20 -12.22 25.83 -16.61
CA SER A 20 -12.49 27.11 -17.27
C SER A 20 -11.44 27.43 -18.34
N ALA A 21 -10.17 27.07 -18.11
CA ALA A 21 -9.10 27.21 -19.09
C ALA A 21 -9.38 26.33 -20.31
N LYS A 22 -9.62 25.03 -20.11
CA LYS A 22 -9.93 24.10 -21.20
C LYS A 22 -11.17 24.51 -21.98
N LYS A 23 -12.22 24.99 -21.30
CA LYS A 23 -13.43 25.49 -21.95
C LYS A 23 -13.16 26.70 -22.85
N ARG A 24 -12.29 27.63 -22.41
CA ARG A 24 -11.86 28.76 -23.25
C ARG A 24 -11.02 28.31 -24.44
N ASP A 25 -10.15 27.33 -24.25
CA ASP A 25 -9.29 26.84 -25.33
C ASP A 25 -10.11 26.14 -26.41
N LEU A 26 -11.11 25.33 -26.04
CA LEU A 26 -12.06 24.71 -26.98
C LEU A 26 -12.97 25.75 -27.65
N ALA A 27 -13.32 26.84 -26.96
CA ALA A 27 -14.15 27.90 -27.53
C ALA A 27 -13.40 28.76 -28.56
N LYS A 28 -12.06 28.75 -28.55
CA LYS A 28 -11.24 29.40 -29.59
C LYS A 28 -11.16 28.57 -30.86
N SER A 29 -11.35 27.25 -30.78
CA SER A 29 -11.28 26.34 -31.92
C SER A 29 -12.61 26.14 -32.64
N GLU A 30 -13.75 26.54 -32.05
CA GLU A 30 -15.08 26.37 -32.64
C GLU A 30 -15.96 27.61 -32.44
N GLU A 31 -16.68 28.07 -33.47
CA GLU A 31 -17.68 29.17 -33.40
C GLU A 31 -18.95 28.79 -32.61
N LYS A 32 -19.01 27.61 -31.99
CA LYS A 32 -20.17 27.11 -31.23
C LYS A 32 -19.93 27.11 -29.72
N LYS A 33 -21.04 27.21 -28.97
CA LYS A 33 -21.05 27.11 -27.50
C LYS A 33 -20.57 25.72 -27.07
N VAL A 34 -19.34 25.65 -26.57
CA VAL A 34 -18.70 24.42 -26.06
C VAL A 34 -19.53 23.78 -24.95
N LYS A 35 -19.85 22.49 -25.09
CA LYS A 35 -20.59 21.73 -24.06
C LYS A 35 -19.64 21.29 -22.96
N ASP A 36 -20.14 21.23 -21.73
CA ASP A 36 -19.33 20.84 -20.57
C ASP A 36 -18.79 19.40 -20.70
N ASN A 37 -19.52 18.50 -21.36
CA ASN A 37 -19.05 17.15 -21.64
C ASN A 37 -17.80 17.12 -22.53
N ASP A 38 -17.69 18.03 -23.50
CA ASP A 38 -16.54 18.12 -24.40
C ASP A 38 -15.31 18.64 -23.64
N VAL A 39 -15.53 19.55 -22.69
CA VAL A 39 -14.50 20.03 -21.75
C VAL A 39 -14.00 18.89 -20.87
N ILE A 40 -14.91 18.14 -20.23
CA ILE A 40 -14.58 16.99 -19.38
C ILE A 40 -13.79 15.95 -20.17
N TRP A 41 -14.25 15.63 -21.38
CA TRP A 41 -13.58 14.70 -22.27
C TRP A 41 -12.16 15.15 -22.61
N GLY A 42 -12.00 16.41 -23.02
CA GLY A 42 -10.70 16.98 -23.35
C GLY A 42 -9.74 17.03 -22.16
N LEU A 43 -10.24 17.17 -20.93
CA LEU A 43 -9.40 17.10 -19.72
C LEU A 43 -8.88 15.67 -19.48
N PHE A 44 -9.72 14.65 -19.67
CA PHE A 44 -9.25 13.26 -19.61
C PHE A 44 -8.18 12.99 -20.67
N GLU A 45 -8.38 13.43 -21.91
CA GLU A 45 -7.39 13.26 -22.98
C GLU A 45 -6.05 13.92 -22.62
N ASP A 46 -6.07 15.14 -22.10
CA ASP A 46 -4.86 15.84 -21.65
C ASP A 46 -4.15 15.09 -20.52
N LEU A 47 -4.90 14.51 -19.57
CA LEU A 47 -4.33 13.70 -18.49
C LEU A 47 -3.69 12.42 -19.02
N THR A 48 -4.30 11.74 -20.01
CA THR A 48 -3.71 10.52 -20.59
C THR A 48 -2.37 10.79 -21.28
N LYS A 49 -2.20 11.97 -21.88
CA LYS A 49 -0.93 12.41 -22.50
C LYS A 49 0.15 12.74 -21.46
N LYS A 50 -0.25 13.01 -20.22
CA LYS A 50 0.66 13.37 -19.11
C LYS A 50 0.92 12.19 -18.16
N ALA A 51 0.37 11.02 -18.44
CA ALA A 51 0.47 9.90 -17.53
C ALA A 51 1.92 9.41 -17.39
N ALA A 52 2.37 9.30 -16.13
CA ALA A 52 3.72 8.86 -15.79
C ALA A 52 3.82 7.35 -15.50
N SER A 53 2.68 6.66 -15.38
CA SER A 53 2.63 5.21 -15.12
C SER A 53 1.46 4.53 -15.82
N TYR A 54 1.59 3.22 -16.06
CA TYR A 54 0.51 2.42 -16.60
C TYR A 54 -0.67 2.27 -15.63
N GLU A 55 -0.42 2.28 -14.32
CA GLU A 55 -1.48 2.36 -13.30
C GLU A 55 -2.33 3.63 -13.48
N MET A 56 -1.70 4.78 -13.77
CA MET A 56 -2.41 6.03 -14.05
C MET A 56 -3.24 5.94 -15.34
N LEU A 57 -2.69 5.39 -16.43
CA LEU A 57 -3.42 5.17 -17.68
C LEU A 57 -4.62 4.23 -17.49
N GLN A 58 -4.42 3.13 -16.76
CA GLN A 58 -5.47 2.17 -16.43
C GLN A 58 -6.65 2.88 -15.76
N MET A 59 -6.37 3.74 -14.80
CA MET A 59 -7.38 4.52 -14.10
C MET A 59 -8.08 5.54 -15.00
N LEU A 60 -7.31 6.34 -15.73
CA LEU A 60 -7.85 7.35 -16.64
C LEU A 60 -8.79 6.73 -17.67
N TYR A 61 -8.38 5.64 -18.32
CA TYR A 61 -9.20 4.96 -19.30
C TYR A 61 -10.44 4.29 -18.71
N TRP A 62 -10.36 3.76 -17.48
CA TRP A 62 -11.55 3.25 -16.80
C TRP A 62 -12.57 4.36 -16.55
N ASN A 63 -12.13 5.53 -16.09
CA ASN A 63 -13.02 6.66 -15.84
C ASN A 63 -13.57 7.27 -17.14
N MET A 64 -12.78 7.31 -18.21
CA MET A 64 -13.26 7.65 -19.56
C MET A 64 -14.35 6.68 -20.03
N ALA A 65 -14.18 5.37 -19.76
CA ALA A 65 -15.19 4.37 -20.09
C ALA A 65 -16.49 4.60 -19.31
N ILE A 66 -16.42 4.82 -17.99
CA ILE A 66 -17.57 5.16 -17.15
C ILE A 66 -18.28 6.41 -17.68
N PHE A 67 -17.53 7.45 -18.00
CA PHE A 67 -18.07 8.72 -18.49
C PHE A 67 -18.82 8.53 -19.81
N LYS A 68 -18.24 7.79 -20.77
CA LYS A 68 -18.91 7.45 -22.04
C LYS A 68 -20.18 6.64 -21.82
N ASP A 69 -20.14 5.65 -20.93
CA ASP A 69 -21.30 4.81 -20.63
C ASP A 69 -22.44 5.60 -19.98
N LYS A 70 -22.13 6.51 -19.03
CA LYS A 70 -23.11 7.45 -18.44
C LYS A 70 -23.79 8.34 -19.50
N LEU A 71 -23.12 8.62 -20.62
CA LEU A 71 -23.68 9.37 -21.76
C LEU A 71 -24.42 8.48 -22.77
N GLY A 72 -24.54 7.17 -22.51
CA GLY A 72 -25.14 6.21 -23.44
C GLY A 72 -24.25 5.89 -24.66
N GLN A 73 -22.96 6.24 -24.61
CA GLN A 73 -22.02 6.06 -25.70
C GLN A 73 -21.20 4.77 -25.52
N ASN A 74 -20.77 4.17 -26.63
CA ASN A 74 -19.89 3.00 -26.60
C ASN A 74 -18.58 3.32 -25.86
N SER A 75 -18.30 2.53 -24.82
CA SER A 75 -17.14 2.70 -23.94
C SER A 75 -16.15 1.53 -24.02
N PHE A 76 -16.40 0.53 -24.88
CA PHE A 76 -15.68 -0.73 -24.91
C PHE A 76 -14.18 -0.55 -25.23
N GLU A 77 -13.84 0.34 -26.16
CA GLU A 77 -12.45 0.67 -26.48
C GLU A 77 -11.68 1.21 -25.26
N TYR A 78 -12.32 2.04 -24.44
CA TYR A 78 -11.69 2.60 -23.23
C TYR A 78 -11.53 1.54 -22.13
N GLN A 79 -12.47 0.59 -22.05
CA GLN A 79 -12.29 -0.61 -21.21
C GLN A 79 -11.06 -1.40 -21.68
N GLN A 80 -10.91 -1.64 -22.99
CA GLN A 80 -9.73 -2.32 -23.56
C GLN A 80 -8.43 -1.59 -23.24
N LYS A 81 -8.38 -0.26 -23.41
CA LYS A 81 -7.21 0.56 -23.05
C LYS A 81 -6.86 0.47 -21.57
N SER A 82 -7.87 0.46 -20.69
CA SER A 82 -7.67 0.26 -19.24
C SER A 82 -7.04 -1.11 -18.94
N HIS A 83 -7.59 -2.19 -19.50
CA HIS A 83 -7.08 -3.54 -19.30
C HIS A 83 -5.69 -3.78 -19.90
N LYS A 84 -5.39 -3.17 -21.06
CA LYS A 84 -4.05 -3.20 -21.65
C LYS A 84 -3.04 -2.48 -20.76
N SER A 85 -3.41 -1.32 -20.21
CA SER A 85 -2.56 -0.57 -19.28
C SER A 85 -2.24 -1.42 -18.05
N ARG A 86 -3.24 -2.12 -17.48
CA ARG A 86 -3.02 -3.06 -16.37
C ARG A 86 -2.02 -4.17 -16.70
N LEU A 87 -2.11 -4.78 -17.88
CA LEU A 87 -1.17 -5.82 -18.29
C LEU A 87 0.26 -5.29 -18.45
N LEU A 88 0.43 -4.08 -18.99
CA LEU A 88 1.74 -3.43 -19.09
C LEU A 88 2.33 -3.04 -17.73
N ASP A 89 1.49 -2.62 -16.78
CA ASP A 89 1.92 -2.40 -15.39
C ASP A 89 2.44 -3.70 -14.76
N LEU A 90 1.73 -4.81 -14.96
CA LEU A 90 2.17 -6.14 -14.50
C LEU A 90 3.46 -6.60 -15.19
N GLU A 91 3.63 -6.30 -16.48
CA GLU A 91 4.86 -6.59 -17.23
C GLU A 91 6.04 -5.78 -16.67
N GLN A 92 5.84 -4.49 -16.43
CA GLN A 92 6.85 -3.60 -15.84
C GLN A 92 7.26 -4.06 -14.43
N LYS A 93 6.32 -4.65 -13.67
CA LYS A 93 6.56 -5.27 -12.36
C LYS A 93 7.15 -6.69 -12.45
N GLY A 94 7.57 -7.13 -13.63
CA GLY A 94 8.26 -8.41 -13.85
C GLY A 94 7.37 -9.64 -13.78
N LYS A 95 6.04 -9.51 -13.87
CA LYS A 95 5.13 -10.67 -13.85
C LYS A 95 5.06 -11.33 -15.21
N THR A 96 5.00 -12.66 -15.22
CA THR A 96 5.06 -13.46 -16.46
C THR A 96 3.72 -14.09 -16.83
N ASN A 97 2.86 -14.34 -15.83
CA ASN A 97 1.57 -15.01 -16.01
C ASN A 97 0.44 -14.25 -15.32
N VAL A 98 -0.72 -14.25 -15.96
CA VAL A 98 -1.94 -13.62 -15.45
C VAL A 98 -3.10 -14.59 -15.44
N LYS A 99 -4.02 -14.43 -14.49
CA LYS A 99 -5.25 -15.20 -14.37
C LYS A 99 -6.46 -14.31 -14.60
N ILE A 100 -7.45 -14.79 -15.35
CA ILE A 100 -8.69 -14.05 -15.55
C ILE A 100 -9.67 -14.29 -14.38
N ASN A 101 -10.11 -13.21 -13.74
CA ASN A 101 -11.26 -13.23 -12.86
C ASN A 101 -12.49 -12.69 -13.60
N GLY A 102 -13.52 -13.53 -13.73
CA GLY A 102 -14.79 -13.20 -14.40
C GLY A 102 -16.02 -13.63 -13.61
N THR A 103 -15.87 -13.97 -12.32
CA THR A 103 -16.97 -14.46 -11.47
C THR A 103 -18.11 -13.45 -11.35
N GLY A 104 -17.78 -12.18 -11.14
CA GLY A 104 -18.73 -11.08 -10.95
C GLY A 104 -19.29 -10.44 -12.23
N CYS A 105 -19.31 -11.17 -13.36
CA CYS A 105 -19.69 -10.63 -14.66
C CYS A 105 -20.76 -11.51 -15.36
N SER A 106 -20.86 -11.45 -16.69
CA SER A 106 -21.82 -12.22 -17.50
C SER A 106 -21.47 -13.72 -17.57
N ALA A 107 -22.42 -14.52 -18.05
CA ALA A 107 -22.21 -15.96 -18.26
C ALA A 107 -21.05 -16.27 -19.22
N SER A 108 -20.87 -15.44 -20.26
CA SER A 108 -19.74 -15.54 -21.19
C SER A 108 -18.39 -15.28 -20.52
N CYS A 109 -18.31 -14.35 -19.58
CA CYS A 109 -17.11 -14.06 -18.79
C CYS A 109 -16.78 -15.17 -17.78
N ARG A 110 -17.79 -15.80 -17.19
CA ARG A 110 -17.58 -16.97 -16.32
C ARG A 110 -16.92 -18.15 -17.04
N LYS A 111 -17.11 -18.29 -18.36
CA LYS A 111 -16.45 -19.35 -19.16
C LYS A 111 -14.94 -19.19 -19.28
N ILE A 112 -14.43 -17.96 -19.15
CA ILE A 112 -13.00 -17.65 -19.20
C ILE A 112 -12.39 -17.42 -17.82
N HIS A 113 -13.18 -17.60 -16.75
CA HIS A 113 -12.71 -17.48 -15.37
C HIS A 113 -11.66 -18.56 -15.05
N ASN A 114 -10.65 -18.19 -14.26
CA ASN A 114 -9.50 -19.00 -13.88
C ASN A 114 -8.60 -19.45 -15.03
N LEU A 115 -8.81 -18.94 -16.25
CA LEU A 115 -7.83 -19.14 -17.32
C LEU A 115 -6.55 -18.41 -16.97
N VAL A 116 -5.45 -19.16 -16.96
CA VAL A 116 -4.09 -18.67 -16.75
C VAL A 116 -3.42 -18.53 -18.10
N LEU A 117 -2.89 -17.34 -18.36
CA LEU A 117 -2.32 -16.95 -19.64
C LEU A 117 -0.92 -16.39 -19.41
N PRO A 118 0.05 -16.70 -20.29
CA PRO A 118 1.26 -15.90 -20.41
C PRO A 118 0.89 -14.45 -20.64
N LEU A 119 1.54 -13.54 -19.92
CA LEU A 119 1.26 -12.10 -19.99
C LEU A 119 1.38 -11.58 -21.42
N LYS A 120 2.42 -12.01 -22.16
CA LYS A 120 2.61 -11.67 -23.58
C LYS A 120 1.42 -12.07 -24.45
N LYS A 121 0.85 -13.25 -24.23
CA LYS A 121 -0.35 -13.72 -24.96
C LYS A 121 -1.60 -12.94 -24.53
N ALA A 122 -1.70 -12.58 -23.25
CA ALA A 122 -2.78 -11.72 -22.76
C ALA A 122 -2.73 -10.32 -23.39
N LEU A 123 -1.53 -9.74 -23.55
CA LEU A 123 -1.34 -8.45 -24.24
C LEU A 123 -1.70 -8.52 -25.73
N GLN A 124 -1.34 -9.60 -26.42
CA GLN A 124 -1.62 -9.81 -27.84
C GLN A 124 -3.11 -10.05 -28.11
N ASN A 125 -3.75 -10.89 -27.30
CA ASN A 125 -5.11 -11.34 -27.58
C ASN A 125 -6.17 -10.49 -26.88
N LEU A 126 -5.80 -9.81 -25.80
CA LEU A 126 -6.65 -9.01 -24.92
C LEU A 126 -8.07 -9.59 -24.70
N PRO A 127 -8.20 -10.83 -24.20
CA PRO A 127 -9.51 -11.48 -24.01
C PRO A 127 -10.43 -10.82 -22.98
N VAL A 128 -9.90 -9.90 -22.17
CA VAL A 128 -10.63 -9.07 -21.22
C VAL A 128 -10.34 -7.60 -21.56
N PRO A 129 -11.35 -6.74 -21.75
CA PRO A 129 -12.79 -7.00 -21.59
C PRO A 129 -13.31 -7.98 -22.66
N ASN A 130 -14.21 -8.89 -22.26
CA ASN A 130 -14.71 -9.93 -23.17
C ASN A 130 -15.67 -9.31 -24.21
N PRO A 131 -15.40 -9.43 -25.54
CA PRO A 131 -16.27 -8.87 -26.57
C PRO A 131 -17.68 -9.47 -26.59
N LYS A 132 -17.83 -10.70 -26.06
CA LYS A 132 -19.11 -11.39 -25.93
C LYS A 132 -19.76 -11.11 -24.57
N CYS A 133 -19.32 -10.09 -23.84
CA CYS A 133 -19.92 -9.72 -22.57
C CYS A 133 -21.28 -9.05 -22.79
N GLU A 134 -22.27 -9.51 -22.06
CA GLU A 134 -23.65 -9.03 -22.12
C GLU A 134 -24.02 -8.20 -20.89
N ALA A 135 -23.07 -8.01 -19.98
CA ALA A 135 -23.29 -7.16 -18.80
C ALA A 135 -23.36 -5.69 -19.22
N THR A 136 -24.14 -4.92 -18.47
CA THR A 136 -24.37 -3.48 -18.64
C THR A 136 -24.12 -2.77 -17.31
N LEU A 137 -23.94 -1.44 -17.36
CA LEU A 137 -23.77 -0.61 -16.17
C LEU A 137 -24.80 0.52 -16.10
N TYR A 138 -24.58 1.62 -16.83
CA TYR A 138 -25.50 2.77 -16.88
C TYR A 138 -26.30 2.84 -18.18
N SER A 139 -25.78 2.25 -19.25
CA SER A 139 -26.43 2.21 -20.55
C SER A 139 -26.61 0.78 -21.08
N ALA A 140 -27.24 0.64 -22.25
CA ALA A 140 -27.36 -0.65 -22.93
C ALA A 140 -26.03 -1.13 -23.57
N ASN A 141 -24.97 -0.33 -23.52
CA ASN A 141 -23.67 -0.71 -24.05
C ASN A 141 -22.98 -1.75 -23.15
N THR A 142 -22.12 -2.58 -23.76
CA THR A 142 -21.37 -3.62 -23.05
C THR A 142 -20.47 -3.03 -21.97
N TRP A 143 -20.59 -3.56 -20.76
CA TRP A 143 -19.74 -3.26 -19.61
C TRP A 143 -19.16 -4.54 -19.00
N CYS A 144 -17.89 -4.80 -19.24
CA CYS A 144 -17.22 -5.99 -18.73
C CYS A 144 -16.50 -5.68 -17.42
N THR A 145 -16.90 -6.36 -16.34
CA THR A 145 -16.26 -6.28 -15.01
C THR A 145 -15.16 -7.33 -14.80
N SER A 146 -14.87 -8.14 -15.82
CA SER A 146 -13.79 -9.14 -15.73
C SER A 146 -12.43 -8.44 -15.68
N ILE A 147 -11.43 -9.08 -15.06
CA ILE A 147 -10.11 -8.47 -14.85
C ILE A 147 -8.99 -9.52 -14.90
N TYR A 148 -7.79 -9.08 -15.25
CA TYR A 148 -6.55 -9.83 -15.04
C TYR A 148 -6.07 -9.72 -13.59
N LEU A 149 -5.63 -10.83 -13.01
CA LEU A 149 -4.93 -10.90 -11.74
C LEU A 149 -3.57 -11.54 -11.96
N VAL A 150 -2.65 -11.37 -11.01
CA VAL A 150 -1.39 -12.13 -11.02
C VAL A 150 -1.72 -13.61 -10.80
N ALA A 151 -1.21 -14.48 -11.67
CA ALA A 151 -1.32 -15.92 -11.47
C ALA A 151 -0.33 -16.38 -10.40
N LYS A 152 -0.72 -17.36 -9.59
CA LYS A 152 0.20 -17.96 -8.61
C LYS A 152 1.23 -18.80 -9.34
N GLU A 153 2.46 -18.88 -8.84
CA GLU A 153 3.54 -19.66 -9.49
C GLU A 153 3.20 -21.13 -9.72
N LYS A 154 2.41 -21.72 -8.82
CA LYS A 154 1.93 -23.11 -8.93
C LYS A 154 0.80 -23.31 -9.94
N GLU A 155 0.15 -22.25 -10.41
CA GLU A 155 -0.97 -22.33 -11.34
C GLU A 155 -0.43 -22.53 -12.76
N LYS A 156 -0.83 -23.63 -13.41
CA LYS A 156 -0.38 -23.97 -14.77
C LYS A 156 -1.14 -23.19 -15.82
N GLU A 157 -0.46 -22.88 -16.92
CA GLU A 157 -1.08 -22.30 -18.11
C GLU A 157 -2.29 -23.11 -18.58
N SER A 158 -3.33 -22.40 -18.98
CA SER A 158 -4.54 -23.05 -19.49
C SER A 158 -4.33 -23.54 -20.92
N PRO A 159 -4.76 -24.77 -21.25
CA PRO A 159 -4.49 -25.39 -22.56
C PRO A 159 -5.26 -24.72 -23.70
N LYS A 160 -6.40 -24.09 -23.39
CA LYS A 160 -7.25 -23.39 -24.36
C LYS A 160 -7.21 -21.89 -24.10
N LEU A 161 -6.57 -21.18 -25.02
CA LEU A 161 -6.53 -19.72 -25.00
C LEU A 161 -7.86 -19.17 -25.57
N PRO A 162 -8.36 -18.05 -25.04
CA PRO A 162 -9.48 -17.36 -25.67
C PRO A 162 -9.05 -16.81 -27.04
N GLN A 163 -10.03 -16.66 -27.93
CA GLN A 163 -9.83 -16.07 -29.25
C GLN A 163 -9.29 -14.64 -29.11
N ALA A 164 -8.34 -14.27 -29.97
CA ALA A 164 -7.82 -12.92 -30.02
C ALA A 164 -8.92 -11.93 -30.46
N VAL A 165 -8.87 -10.72 -29.91
CA VAL A 165 -9.72 -9.62 -30.39
C VAL A 165 -9.06 -9.01 -31.61
N ASP A 166 -9.83 -8.80 -32.69
CA ASP A 166 -9.30 -8.45 -34.02
C ASP A 166 -8.63 -7.06 -34.09
N ASN A 167 -8.73 -6.23 -33.05
CA ASN A 167 -8.02 -4.95 -32.95
C ASN A 167 -7.77 -4.60 -31.47
N VAL A 168 -6.50 -4.65 -31.05
CA VAL A 168 -6.07 -4.23 -29.71
C VAL A 168 -5.69 -2.74 -29.75
N PRO A 169 -6.39 -1.85 -29.03
CA PRO A 169 -6.11 -0.42 -29.09
C PRO A 169 -4.67 -0.06 -28.65
N GLU A 170 -4.09 0.95 -29.29
CA GLU A 170 -2.80 1.50 -28.86
C GLU A 170 -2.95 2.41 -27.62
N LEU A 171 -1.87 2.51 -26.85
CA LEU A 171 -1.76 3.39 -25.70
C LEU A 171 -0.74 4.48 -25.99
N PRO A 172 -0.93 5.70 -25.46
CA PRO A 172 0.07 6.76 -25.56
C PRO A 172 1.35 6.33 -24.83
N PRO A 173 2.52 6.84 -25.26
CA PRO A 173 3.76 6.63 -24.52
C PRO A 173 3.66 7.27 -23.13
N LEU A 174 4.26 6.63 -22.13
CA LEU A 174 4.40 7.24 -20.81
C LEU A 174 5.35 8.43 -20.88
N VAL A 175 5.05 9.48 -20.14
CA VAL A 175 5.98 10.61 -19.98
C VAL A 175 7.19 10.10 -19.19
N GLN A 176 8.38 10.17 -19.80
CA GLN A 176 9.62 9.88 -19.10
C GLN A 176 9.81 10.92 -17.99
N ASN A 177 9.98 10.47 -16.74
CA ASN A 177 10.51 11.33 -15.69
C ASN A 177 11.95 11.69 -16.09
N ILE A 178 12.14 12.83 -16.73
CA ILE A 178 13.44 13.50 -16.80
C ILE A 178 13.68 14.07 -15.40
N ASN A 179 14.09 13.19 -14.49
CA ASN A 179 14.80 13.47 -13.24
C ASN A 179 15.53 12.18 -12.84
N ASN A 180 16.21 11.58 -13.81
CA ASN A 180 17.50 10.98 -13.50
C ASN A 180 18.45 12.19 -13.46
N ASN A 181 18.74 12.68 -12.27
CA ASN A 181 20.05 13.27 -12.08
C ASN A 181 21.03 12.17 -12.48
N GLU A 182 21.60 12.31 -13.68
CA GLU A 182 22.86 11.70 -14.02
C GLU A 182 23.78 12.01 -12.85
N SER A 183 24.05 10.98 -12.04
CA SER A 183 25.25 10.94 -11.23
C SER A 183 26.40 10.84 -12.23
N ASP A 184 26.73 11.98 -12.84
CA ASP A 184 28.01 12.15 -13.50
C ASP A 184 29.09 11.81 -12.46
N PRO A 185 30.06 10.93 -12.78
CA PRO A 185 31.16 10.65 -11.89
C PRO A 185 31.95 11.95 -11.74
N ALA A 186 31.88 12.53 -10.53
CA ALA A 186 32.66 13.70 -10.18
C ALA A 186 34.15 13.39 -10.46
N LYS A 187 34.72 14.13 -11.42
CA LYS A 187 36.17 14.27 -11.60
C LYS A 187 36.80 14.62 -10.25
N GLU A 188 37.61 13.71 -9.72
CA GLU A 188 38.61 14.05 -8.72
C GLU A 188 39.50 15.15 -9.32
N THR A 189 39.34 16.35 -8.79
CA THR A 189 40.26 17.46 -9.02
C THR A 189 41.07 17.57 -7.73
N GLU A 190 42.32 17.12 -7.77
CA GLU A 190 43.28 17.29 -6.69
C GLU A 190 43.51 18.79 -6.47
N GLU A 191 43.00 19.33 -5.36
CA GLU A 191 43.50 20.59 -4.80
C GLU A 191 44.37 20.29 -3.57
N PRO A 192 45.48 21.03 -3.39
CA PRO A 192 46.52 20.67 -2.46
C PRO A 192 46.11 20.96 -1.01
N LEU A 193 46.36 19.98 -0.14
CA LEU A 193 46.27 20.10 1.31
C LEU A 193 47.02 21.35 1.83
N PRO A 194 46.35 22.30 2.52
CA PRO A 194 47.07 23.31 3.27
C PRO A 194 47.70 22.68 4.51
N ARG A 195 48.97 23.04 4.74
CA ARG A 195 49.78 22.66 5.90
C ARG A 195 48.97 22.76 7.19
N ARG A 196 48.85 21.62 7.87
CA ARG A 196 48.25 21.48 9.19
C ARG A 196 49.10 22.23 10.22
N THR A 197 48.70 23.43 10.60
CA THR A 197 49.01 23.99 11.92
C THR A 197 48.31 23.13 12.97
N GLU A 198 49.09 22.49 13.84
CA GLU A 198 48.61 21.69 14.99
C GLU A 198 47.88 22.59 16.00
N ASN A 199 46.59 22.81 15.79
CA ASN A 199 45.72 23.36 16.82
C ASN A 199 45.18 22.22 17.70
N ASN A 200 45.54 22.27 18.98
CA ASN A 200 45.17 21.33 20.06
C ASN A 200 43.65 21.22 20.36
N THR A 201 42.79 21.88 19.58
CA THR A 201 41.33 21.90 19.76
C THR A 201 40.70 20.52 19.52
N MET A 202 41.24 19.73 18.59
CA MET A 202 40.76 18.37 18.29
C MET A 202 40.89 17.38 19.46
N ALA A 203 41.79 17.62 20.42
CA ALA A 203 41.99 16.73 21.56
C ALA A 203 40.84 16.77 22.58
N TRP A 204 40.03 17.83 22.55
CA TRP A 204 38.93 18.05 23.51
C TRP A 204 37.57 17.67 22.95
N ILE A 205 37.38 17.72 21.63
CA ILE A 205 36.06 17.54 21.00
C ILE A 205 35.44 16.18 21.36
N LEU A 206 36.20 15.10 21.16
CA LEU A 206 35.71 13.73 21.37
C LEU A 206 35.39 13.42 22.84
N PRO A 207 36.27 13.69 23.82
CA PRO A 207 35.96 13.50 25.24
C PRO A 207 34.80 14.38 25.74
N THR A 208 34.68 15.60 25.22
CA THR A 208 33.60 16.51 25.62
C THR A 208 32.26 16.02 25.08
N LEU A 209 32.21 15.56 23.84
CA LEU A 209 31.02 14.94 23.25
C LEU A 209 30.60 13.69 24.01
N THR A 210 31.53 12.79 24.35
CA THR A 210 31.21 11.57 25.09
C THR A 210 30.74 11.87 26.53
N LEU A 211 31.28 12.89 27.18
CA LEU A 211 30.78 13.36 28.48
C LEU A 211 29.35 13.90 28.36
N CYS A 212 29.07 14.76 27.38
CA CYS A 212 27.72 15.30 27.15
C CYS A 212 26.71 14.20 26.85
N LEU A 213 27.07 13.22 26.02
CA LEU A 213 26.27 12.03 25.72
C LEU A 213 26.02 11.19 26.97
N GLY A 214 27.04 10.97 27.80
CA GLY A 214 26.91 10.25 29.07
C GLY A 214 25.95 10.96 30.03
N LEU A 215 26.08 12.27 30.18
CA LEU A 215 25.18 13.09 31.00
C LEU A 215 23.74 13.07 30.48
N GLY A 216 23.53 13.14 29.17
CA GLY A 216 22.20 13.02 28.57
C GLY A 216 21.56 11.64 28.76
N LEU A 217 22.37 10.58 28.71
CA LEU A 217 21.90 9.20 28.87
C LEU A 217 21.52 8.84 30.31
N LEU A 218 21.95 9.60 31.32
CA LEU A 218 21.56 9.39 32.73
C LEU A 218 20.03 9.42 32.92
N VAL A 219 19.31 10.18 32.10
CA VAL A 219 17.85 10.30 32.16
C VAL A 219 17.15 9.01 31.75
N PHE A 220 17.74 8.24 30.83
CA PHE A 220 17.11 7.07 30.22
C PHE A 220 17.71 5.75 30.72
N SER A 221 19.01 5.74 31.02
CA SER A 221 19.73 4.57 31.51
C SER A 221 20.84 5.03 32.47
N PRO A 222 20.57 5.09 33.79
CA PRO A 222 21.51 5.61 34.78
C PRO A 222 22.86 4.88 34.74
N LEU A 223 22.85 3.56 34.57
CA LEU A 223 24.08 2.75 34.53
C LEU A 223 24.91 3.02 33.26
N ALA A 224 24.28 3.12 32.09
CA ALA A 224 24.99 3.42 30.84
C ALA A 224 25.50 4.87 30.81
N GLY A 225 24.72 5.81 31.34
CA GLY A 225 25.10 7.22 31.46
C GLY A 225 26.28 7.43 32.40
N VAL A 226 26.26 6.82 33.59
CA VAL A 226 27.39 6.88 34.55
C VAL A 226 28.64 6.25 33.93
N LEU A 227 28.50 5.12 33.25
CA LEU A 227 29.63 4.44 32.60
C LEU A 227 30.28 5.35 31.54
N LEU A 228 29.50 5.92 30.61
CA LEU A 228 30.02 6.83 29.58
C LEU A 228 30.65 8.09 30.15
N ALA A 229 30.00 8.71 31.15
CA ALA A 229 30.52 9.89 31.80
C ALA A 229 31.86 9.59 32.49
N ALA A 230 31.93 8.51 33.28
CA ALA A 230 33.16 8.07 33.94
C ALA A 230 34.26 7.69 32.93
N TRP A 231 33.89 7.05 31.82
CA TRP A 231 34.83 6.65 30.77
C TRP A 231 35.43 7.84 30.02
N SER A 232 34.78 9.00 30.00
CA SER A 232 35.30 10.22 29.36
C SER A 232 36.39 10.94 30.18
N ILE A 233 36.33 10.81 31.52
CA ILE A 233 37.23 11.48 32.49
C ILE A 233 38.73 11.19 32.21
N PRO A 234 39.18 9.93 32.07
CA PRO A 234 40.57 9.64 31.79
C PRO A 234 41.03 10.12 30.40
N PHE A 235 40.15 10.60 29.51
CA PHE A 235 40.54 11.14 28.21
C PHE A 235 40.56 12.68 28.17
N PHE A 236 40.28 13.35 29.29
CA PHE A 236 40.48 14.80 29.42
C PHE A 236 41.98 15.15 29.38
N PRO A 237 42.41 16.06 28.50
CA PRO A 237 43.84 16.40 28.32
C PRO A 237 44.60 16.77 29.62
N PRO A 238 44.03 17.51 30.60
CA PRO A 238 44.72 17.83 31.85
C PRO A 238 44.98 16.61 32.74
N LEU A 239 43.99 15.70 32.84
CA LEU A 239 44.08 14.45 33.61
C LEU A 239 45.09 13.46 32.97
N MET A 240 45.12 13.41 31.64
CA MET A 240 46.05 12.55 30.90
C MET A 240 47.52 12.90 31.09
N SER A 241 47.85 14.17 31.32
CA SER A 241 49.24 14.59 31.59
C SER A 241 49.81 13.85 32.81
N ARG A 242 48.99 13.58 33.81
CA ARG A 242 49.34 12.84 35.03
C ARG A 242 49.32 11.34 34.79
N LEU A 243 48.31 10.82 34.09
CA LEU A 243 48.17 9.39 33.82
C LEU A 243 49.29 8.83 32.92
N ARG A 244 49.79 9.63 31.97
CA ARG A 244 50.88 9.25 31.05
C ARG A 244 52.22 8.97 31.76
N ARG A 245 52.44 9.51 32.96
CA ARG A 245 53.63 9.16 33.79
C ARG A 245 53.53 7.75 34.36
N SER A 246 52.32 7.31 34.67
CA SER A 246 52.09 6.03 35.35
C SER A 246 51.88 4.87 34.38
N VAL A 247 51.45 5.15 33.14
CA VAL A 247 51.02 4.13 32.18
C VAL A 247 51.60 4.40 30.78
N PRO A 248 52.79 3.84 30.48
CA PRO A 248 53.54 4.18 29.26
C PRO A 248 52.89 3.66 27.96
N PHE A 249 51.98 2.67 28.03
CA PHE A 249 51.27 2.18 26.84
C PHE A 249 50.22 3.18 26.31
N LEU A 250 49.81 4.22 27.06
CA LEU A 250 48.87 5.24 26.55
C LEU A 250 49.56 6.35 25.72
N LYS A 251 50.77 6.08 25.24
CA LYS A 251 51.63 7.05 24.54
C LYS A 251 51.15 7.30 23.11
N HIS A 252 50.61 6.29 22.42
CA HIS A 252 50.15 6.45 21.04
C HIS A 252 48.69 6.92 20.93
N ARG A 253 48.43 7.77 19.92
CA ARG A 253 47.14 8.43 19.69
C ARG A 253 46.04 7.44 19.31
N TRP A 254 46.38 6.39 18.57
CA TRP A 254 45.44 5.38 18.07
C TRP A 254 44.87 4.48 19.18
N GLU A 255 45.70 4.08 20.14
CA GLU A 255 45.28 3.27 21.29
C GLU A 255 44.25 4.00 22.16
N ARG A 256 44.31 5.34 22.21
CA ARG A 256 43.34 6.19 22.93
C ARG A 256 41.96 6.18 22.29
N HIS A 257 41.92 6.33 20.97
CA HIS A 257 40.68 6.28 20.22
C HIS A 257 40.07 4.87 20.27
N GLY A 258 40.91 3.83 20.27
CA GLY A 258 40.47 2.43 20.48
C GLY A 258 39.79 2.22 21.83
N LEU A 259 40.39 2.68 22.93
CA LEU A 259 39.81 2.53 24.28
C LEU A 259 38.51 3.33 24.49
N LEU A 260 38.41 4.51 23.88
CA LEU A 260 37.16 5.28 23.85
C LEU A 260 36.06 4.53 23.08
N GLY A 261 36.40 3.93 21.94
CA GLY A 261 35.49 3.10 21.17
C GLY A 261 34.96 1.90 21.95
N ILE A 262 35.82 1.22 22.72
CA ILE A 262 35.42 0.09 23.57
C ILE A 262 34.40 0.53 24.63
N GLY A 263 34.65 1.65 25.32
CA GLY A 263 33.72 2.17 26.33
C GLY A 263 32.35 2.54 25.75
N PHE A 264 32.34 3.13 24.54
CA PHE A 264 31.11 3.44 23.83
C PHE A 264 30.31 2.19 23.47
N LEU A 265 30.97 1.15 22.94
CA LEU A 265 30.32 -0.12 22.61
C LEU A 265 29.73 -0.80 23.86
N LEU A 266 30.41 -0.72 24.99
CA LEU A 266 29.95 -1.30 26.26
C LEU A 266 28.69 -0.59 26.80
N ALA A 267 28.63 0.74 26.68
CA ALA A 267 27.45 1.50 27.04
C ALA A 267 26.26 1.24 26.11
N LEU A 268 26.52 1.05 24.82
CA LEU A 268 25.51 0.70 23.83
C LEU A 268 24.94 -0.71 24.08
N LEU A 269 25.79 -1.67 24.49
CA LEU A 269 25.37 -2.98 24.94
C LEU A 269 24.45 -2.90 26.18
N LEU A 270 24.82 -2.10 27.18
CA LEU A 270 24.00 -1.89 28.38
C LEU A 270 22.65 -1.25 28.05
N LEU A 271 22.62 -0.27 27.15
CA LEU A 271 21.39 0.35 26.66
C LEU A 271 20.47 -0.68 25.98
N LEU A 272 21.03 -1.52 25.10
CA LEU A 272 20.30 -2.60 24.42
C LEU A 272 19.75 -3.61 25.42
N LEU A 273 20.54 -4.00 26.43
CA LEU A 273 20.10 -4.88 27.52
C LEU A 273 18.93 -4.27 28.29
N THR A 274 18.97 -2.98 28.64
CA THR A 274 17.86 -2.30 29.32
C THR A 274 16.59 -2.26 28.47
N LEU A 275 16.72 -1.97 27.17
CA LEU A 275 15.59 -1.99 26.23
C LEU A 275 15.00 -3.40 26.05
N LEU A 276 15.83 -4.44 26.07
CA LEU A 276 15.39 -5.83 26.00
C LEU A 276 14.67 -6.28 27.28
N THR A 277 15.16 -5.87 28.45
CA THR A 277 14.47 -6.15 29.73
C THR A 277 13.13 -5.42 29.83
N ASP A 278 13.06 -4.16 29.41
CA ASP A 278 11.80 -3.39 29.40
C ASP A 278 10.80 -3.96 28.39
N ARG A 279 11.28 -4.51 27.27
CA ARG A 279 10.43 -5.23 26.31
C ARG A 279 9.89 -6.54 26.90
N LYS A 280 10.66 -7.23 27.76
CA LYS A 280 10.26 -8.50 28.40
C LYS A 280 9.31 -8.29 29.58
N THR A 281 9.46 -7.21 30.35
CA THR A 281 8.55 -6.86 31.45
C THR A 281 7.22 -6.30 30.93
N ASN A 282 7.24 -5.52 29.85
CA ASN A 282 6.01 -5.02 29.22
C ASN A 282 5.25 -6.09 28.41
N SER A 283 5.90 -7.19 28.00
CA SER A 283 5.21 -8.32 27.37
C SER A 283 4.61 -9.33 28.36
N SER A 284 4.77 -9.13 29.67
CA SER A 284 4.42 -10.12 30.71
C SER A 284 3.08 -9.87 31.40
N LYS A 285 2.38 -8.76 31.16
CA LYS A 285 1.00 -8.57 31.67
C LYS A 285 -0.01 -8.78 30.55
N THR A 286 -0.86 -9.80 30.74
CA THR A 286 -1.93 -10.31 29.87
C THR A 286 -1.52 -11.00 28.57
N LYS A 287 -1.19 -12.30 28.65
CA LYS A 287 -1.41 -13.24 27.53
C LYS A 287 -2.92 -13.35 27.31
N SER A 288 -3.47 -12.47 26.47
CA SER A 288 -4.79 -12.66 25.91
C SER A 288 -4.62 -13.50 24.65
N THR A 289 -4.90 -14.80 24.78
CA THR A 289 -4.96 -15.71 23.63
C THR A 289 -6.05 -15.21 22.68
N ILE A 290 -5.69 -14.98 21.41
CA ILE A 290 -6.65 -14.59 20.37
C ILE A 290 -7.54 -15.81 20.09
N PRO A 291 -8.88 -15.67 20.10
CA PRO A 291 -9.77 -16.78 19.76
C PRO A 291 -9.50 -17.37 18.38
N SER A 292 -9.63 -18.68 18.22
CA SER A 292 -9.50 -19.33 16.90
C SER A 292 -10.69 -19.02 16.00
N TYR A 293 -10.48 -19.08 14.69
CA TYR A 293 -11.53 -18.87 13.68
C TYR A 293 -11.49 -19.95 12.60
N GLU A 294 -12.63 -20.15 11.94
CA GLU A 294 -12.78 -21.03 10.77
C GLU A 294 -13.19 -20.19 9.55
N VAL A 295 -12.65 -20.52 8.37
CA VAL A 295 -12.99 -19.86 7.10
C VAL A 295 -14.17 -20.55 6.46
N LEU A 296 -15.24 -19.79 6.18
CA LEU A 296 -16.47 -20.30 5.57
C LEU A 296 -16.42 -20.23 4.04
N PHE A 297 -16.12 -19.04 3.51
CA PHE A 297 -15.94 -18.85 2.07
C PHE A 297 -15.02 -17.67 1.78
N ILE A 298 -14.40 -17.73 0.60
CA ILE A 298 -13.48 -16.74 0.08
C ILE A 298 -14.05 -16.27 -1.27
N GLU A 299 -14.24 -14.97 -1.43
CA GLU A 299 -14.76 -14.37 -2.65
C GLU A 299 -13.81 -13.28 -3.15
N ASP A 300 -13.42 -13.37 -4.42
CA ASP A 300 -12.63 -12.35 -5.09
C ASP A 300 -13.55 -11.24 -5.60
N LYS A 301 -13.43 -10.05 -5.01
CA LYS A 301 -14.22 -8.85 -5.32
C LYS A 301 -13.38 -7.79 -6.04
N SER A 302 -12.29 -8.21 -6.70
CA SER A 302 -11.39 -7.30 -7.41
C SER A 302 -12.14 -6.47 -8.44
N SER A 303 -11.86 -5.18 -8.47
CA SER A 303 -12.27 -4.29 -9.55
C SER A 303 -11.08 -4.01 -10.45
N SER A 304 -11.34 -3.53 -11.67
CA SER A 304 -10.30 -3.10 -12.61
C SER A 304 -9.26 -2.17 -11.99
N THR A 305 -9.61 -1.45 -10.93
CA THR A 305 -8.79 -0.44 -10.25
C THR A 305 -8.11 -0.93 -8.98
N ARG A 306 -8.51 -2.08 -8.43
CA ARG A 306 -7.95 -2.61 -7.18
C ARG A 306 -8.27 -4.09 -7.00
N SER A 307 -7.25 -4.87 -6.70
CA SER A 307 -7.39 -6.28 -6.31
C SER A 307 -7.95 -6.39 -4.89
N ARG A 308 -9.03 -7.16 -4.72
CA ARG A 308 -9.79 -7.24 -3.46
C ARG A 308 -10.20 -8.66 -3.16
N LEU A 309 -10.03 -9.06 -1.91
CA LEU A 309 -10.50 -10.33 -1.38
C LEU A 309 -11.49 -10.08 -0.24
N GLN A 310 -12.64 -10.74 -0.29
CA GLN A 310 -13.59 -10.81 0.81
C GLN A 310 -13.55 -12.23 1.40
N VAL A 311 -13.45 -12.34 2.72
CA VAL A 311 -13.41 -13.64 3.40
C VAL A 311 -14.40 -13.63 4.54
N SER A 312 -15.33 -14.59 4.53
CA SER A 312 -16.24 -14.80 5.65
C SER A 312 -15.69 -15.87 6.58
N ILE A 313 -15.67 -15.57 7.86
CA ILE A 313 -15.17 -16.44 8.93
C ILE A 313 -16.20 -16.58 10.04
N VAL A 314 -16.03 -17.61 10.87
CA VAL A 314 -16.76 -17.75 12.15
C VAL A 314 -15.75 -17.92 13.28
N ALA A 315 -16.07 -17.37 14.46
CA ALA A 315 -15.27 -17.53 15.67
C ALA A 315 -16.20 -17.53 16.90
N PRO A 316 -16.77 -18.69 17.28
CA PRO A 316 -17.78 -18.78 18.34
C PRO A 316 -17.28 -18.29 19.70
N GLU A 317 -15.98 -18.38 19.95
CA GLU A 317 -15.31 -17.95 21.18
C GLU A 317 -15.12 -16.43 21.28
N ALA A 318 -15.37 -15.67 20.19
CA ALA A 318 -15.25 -14.21 20.18
C ALA A 318 -16.50 -13.54 20.77
N LEU A 319 -16.57 -13.48 22.10
CA LEU A 319 -17.77 -13.01 22.81
C LEU A 319 -17.89 -11.49 22.89
N THR A 320 -16.79 -10.77 22.99
CA THR A 320 -16.81 -9.30 23.13
C THR A 320 -16.54 -8.60 21.80
N ALA A 321 -17.01 -7.36 21.64
CA ALA A 321 -16.69 -6.54 20.46
C ALA A 321 -15.17 -6.40 20.24
N ARG A 322 -14.38 -6.30 21.32
CA ARG A 322 -12.91 -6.26 21.24
C ARG A 322 -12.33 -7.57 20.72
N ASP A 323 -12.82 -8.72 21.18
CA ASP A 323 -12.33 -10.02 20.73
C ASP A 323 -12.70 -10.25 19.26
N ARG A 324 -13.93 -9.92 18.87
CA ARG A 324 -14.42 -10.00 17.49
C ARG A 324 -13.60 -9.15 16.53
N ALA A 325 -13.37 -7.88 16.88
CA ALA A 325 -12.51 -7.00 16.12
C ALA A 325 -11.08 -7.57 16.01
N ARG A 326 -10.50 -8.05 17.11
CA ARG A 326 -9.15 -8.62 17.11
C ARG A 326 -9.05 -9.88 16.25
N VAL A 327 -10.03 -10.77 16.31
CA VAL A 327 -10.09 -11.97 15.48
C VAL A 327 -10.18 -11.59 14.01
N ALA A 328 -11.10 -10.70 13.63
CA ALA A 328 -11.26 -10.26 12.24
C ALA A 328 -9.99 -9.57 11.71
N MET A 329 -9.37 -8.69 12.50
CA MET A 329 -8.11 -8.04 12.13
C MET A 329 -6.95 -9.03 11.97
N ASN A 330 -6.82 -10.00 12.89
CA ASN A 330 -5.77 -11.00 12.80
C ASN A 330 -5.98 -11.94 11.62
N ALA A 331 -7.22 -12.36 11.38
CA ALA A 331 -7.58 -13.12 10.20
C ALA A 331 -7.24 -12.34 8.92
N ALA A 332 -7.56 -11.04 8.85
CA ALA A 332 -7.23 -10.21 7.69
C ALA A 332 -5.71 -10.15 7.44
N LYS A 333 -4.89 -10.00 8.49
CA LYS A 333 -3.42 -10.05 8.35
C LYS A 333 -2.89 -11.43 7.96
N GLN A 334 -3.44 -12.51 8.53
CA GLN A 334 -3.04 -13.88 8.22
C GLN A 334 -3.43 -14.27 6.79
N ILE A 335 -4.62 -13.87 6.35
CA ILE A 335 -5.10 -14.08 4.98
C ILE A 335 -4.28 -13.23 4.01
N GLN A 336 -4.03 -11.96 4.32
CA GLN A 336 -3.13 -11.13 3.54
C GLN A 336 -1.80 -11.85 3.39
N SER A 337 -1.09 -12.15 4.49
CA SER A 337 0.24 -12.79 4.46
C SER A 337 0.29 -14.18 3.83
N SER A 338 -0.77 -14.99 3.93
CA SER A 338 -0.83 -16.30 3.27
C SER A 338 -1.19 -16.23 1.78
N GLN A 339 -1.81 -15.13 1.35
CA GLN A 339 -2.05 -14.82 -0.06
C GLN A 339 -1.07 -13.75 -0.59
N VAL A 340 -0.09 -13.32 0.21
CA VAL A 340 0.99 -12.44 -0.23
C VAL A 340 1.82 -13.24 -1.23
N SER A 341 2.01 -12.69 -2.43
CA SER A 341 3.05 -13.12 -3.36
C SER A 341 4.37 -13.18 -2.58
N GLU A 342 5.33 -14.05 -2.91
CA GLU A 342 6.65 -14.07 -2.22
C GLU A 342 7.39 -12.72 -2.23
N ASP A 343 6.88 -11.76 -3.00
CA ASP A 343 7.25 -10.36 -3.11
C ASP A 343 6.35 -9.47 -2.20
N PRO A 344 6.87 -8.93 -1.09
CA PRO A 344 6.14 -8.05 -0.17
C PRO A 344 5.64 -6.74 -0.81
N ASP A 345 6.30 -6.28 -1.88
CA ASP A 345 5.96 -5.05 -2.59
C ASP A 345 4.86 -5.28 -3.63
N ASN A 346 4.46 -6.53 -3.87
CA ASN A 346 3.45 -6.89 -4.87
C ASN A 346 2.49 -7.99 -4.37
N PRO A 347 1.63 -7.69 -3.39
CA PRO A 347 0.69 -8.65 -2.84
C PRO A 347 -0.34 -9.07 -3.91
N GLN A 348 -0.81 -10.34 -3.85
CA GLN A 348 -1.85 -10.81 -4.77
C GLN A 348 -3.14 -10.00 -4.67
N TYR A 349 -3.46 -9.55 -3.46
CA TYR A 349 -4.60 -8.70 -3.15
C TYR A 349 -4.12 -7.44 -2.41
N GLU A 350 -4.44 -6.27 -2.95
CA GLU A 350 -4.10 -4.97 -2.36
C GLU A 350 -5.06 -4.60 -1.20
N TYR A 351 -6.16 -5.35 -1.06
CA TYR A 351 -7.20 -5.11 -0.07
C TYR A 351 -7.83 -6.44 0.36
N VAL A 352 -8.00 -6.62 1.67
CA VAL A 352 -8.71 -7.77 2.25
C VAL A 352 -9.80 -7.25 3.19
N SER A 353 -11.04 -7.71 2.99
CA SER A 353 -12.15 -7.54 3.94
C SER A 353 -12.47 -8.89 4.57
N VAL A 354 -12.45 -8.93 5.90
CA VAL A 354 -12.87 -10.10 6.69
C VAL A 354 -14.19 -9.80 7.36
N VAL A 355 -15.18 -10.65 7.10
CA VAL A 355 -16.51 -10.59 7.70
C VAL A 355 -16.62 -11.72 8.72
N LEU A 356 -16.81 -11.38 9.99
CA LEU A 356 -17.08 -12.34 11.05
C LEU A 356 -18.59 -12.59 11.13
N GLU A 357 -19.03 -13.73 10.63
CA GLU A 357 -20.42 -14.17 10.63
C GLU A 357 -20.83 -14.71 12.01
N ALA A 358 -22.09 -14.52 12.39
CA ALA A 358 -22.60 -14.98 13.67
C ALA A 358 -22.71 -16.51 13.77
N SER A 359 -22.91 -17.22 12.65
CA SER A 359 -23.07 -18.68 12.61
C SER A 359 -22.73 -19.21 11.23
N THR A 360 -22.25 -20.45 11.18
CA THR A 360 -21.99 -21.18 9.92
C THR A 360 -23.27 -21.39 9.11
N LYS A 361 -24.41 -21.62 9.79
CA LYS A 361 -25.72 -21.86 9.17
C LYS A 361 -26.34 -20.59 8.57
N SER A 362 -25.89 -19.41 9.00
CA SER A 362 -26.46 -18.12 8.61
C SER A 362 -25.47 -17.24 7.84
N ALA A 363 -24.33 -17.79 7.46
CA ALA A 363 -23.33 -17.12 6.65
C ALA A 363 -23.93 -16.58 5.34
N GLY A 364 -23.54 -15.38 4.93
CA GLY A 364 -24.09 -14.71 3.74
C GLY A 364 -25.51 -14.15 3.90
N HIS A 365 -26.19 -14.36 5.02
CA HIS A 365 -27.53 -13.81 5.29
C HIS A 365 -27.50 -12.46 6.03
N GLY A 366 -26.30 -11.89 6.22
CA GLY A 366 -26.10 -10.54 6.76
C GLY A 366 -26.09 -10.45 8.30
N TYR A 367 -25.84 -11.54 9.01
CA TYR A 367 -25.73 -11.55 10.47
C TYR A 367 -24.27 -11.37 10.92
N VAL A 368 -23.73 -10.18 10.67
CA VAL A 368 -22.30 -9.87 10.83
C VAL A 368 -21.99 -9.34 12.23
N LEU A 369 -21.06 -9.99 12.93
CA LEU A 369 -20.59 -9.60 14.27
C LEU A 369 -19.42 -8.60 14.24
N ALA A 370 -18.58 -8.68 13.21
CA ALA A 370 -17.50 -7.73 12.97
C ALA A 370 -17.09 -7.73 11.50
N GLU A 371 -16.55 -6.61 11.05
CA GLU A 371 -15.94 -6.48 9.74
C GLU A 371 -14.58 -5.81 9.93
N ALA A 372 -13.54 -6.37 9.34
CA ALA A 372 -12.21 -5.78 9.35
C ALA A 372 -11.70 -5.65 7.91
N GLU A 373 -11.57 -4.41 7.45
CA GLU A 373 -10.99 -4.09 6.16
C GLU A 373 -9.54 -3.67 6.35
N TYR A 374 -8.67 -4.24 5.54
CA TYR A 374 -7.23 -4.03 5.59
C TYR A 374 -6.67 -3.63 4.22
N ALA A 375 -6.05 -2.45 4.19
CA ALA A 375 -5.41 -1.86 3.03
C ALA A 375 -3.97 -1.43 3.41
N PRO A 376 -2.95 -2.30 3.25
CA PRO A 376 -1.60 -2.04 3.77
C PRO A 376 -0.95 -0.75 3.21
N ASP A 377 -1.32 -0.38 1.98
CA ASP A 377 -0.90 0.83 1.27
C ASP A 377 -1.52 2.14 1.82
N GLY A 378 -2.50 2.06 2.73
CA GLY A 378 -3.19 3.22 3.29
C GLY A 378 -4.19 3.89 2.32
N ARG A 379 -4.49 3.27 1.19
CA ARG A 379 -5.38 3.83 0.15
C ARG A 379 -6.83 3.30 0.27
N GLY A 380 -7.18 2.73 1.42
CA GLY A 380 -8.52 2.26 1.79
C GLY A 380 -9.15 1.27 0.81
N ARG A 381 -10.46 1.36 0.62
CA ARG A 381 -11.21 0.43 -0.24
C ARG A 381 -11.03 0.76 -1.72
N GLN A 382 -10.97 2.05 -2.05
CA GLN A 382 -11.01 2.51 -3.44
C GLN A 382 -9.63 2.58 -4.13
N GLY A 383 -8.53 2.57 -3.38
CA GLY A 383 -7.20 2.68 -3.99
C GLY A 383 -6.88 4.10 -4.43
N VAL A 384 -6.04 4.18 -5.45
CA VAL A 384 -5.53 5.45 -5.99
C VAL A 384 -6.62 6.29 -6.65
N MET A 385 -7.79 5.70 -6.89
CA MET A 385 -8.95 6.36 -7.50
C MET A 385 -9.69 7.33 -6.59
N SER A 386 -9.36 7.39 -5.30
CA SER A 386 -10.12 8.17 -4.33
C SER A 386 -9.23 9.19 -3.62
N ASP A 387 -9.49 10.45 -3.90
CA ASP A 387 -8.93 11.57 -3.16
C ASP A 387 -9.72 11.89 -1.89
N ASP A 388 -10.85 11.21 -1.67
CA ASP A 388 -11.65 11.36 -0.46
C ASP A 388 -10.77 11.07 0.77
N PRO A 389 -10.54 12.06 1.65
CA PRO A 389 -9.82 11.84 2.89
C PRO A 389 -10.40 10.71 3.73
N THR A 390 -11.70 10.43 3.61
CA THR A 390 -12.36 9.33 4.34
C THR A 390 -12.00 7.94 3.83
N ASN A 391 -11.41 7.83 2.62
CA ASN A 391 -10.86 6.60 2.05
C ASN A 391 -9.35 6.42 2.35
N LYS A 392 -8.69 7.39 3.00
CA LYS A 392 -7.27 7.27 3.38
C LYS A 392 -7.14 6.60 4.74
N TRP A 393 -6.99 5.29 4.71
CA TRP A 393 -6.83 4.45 5.91
C TRP A 393 -6.17 3.12 5.55
N LYS A 394 -5.49 2.54 6.54
CA LYS A 394 -4.97 1.17 6.54
C LYS A 394 -5.93 0.17 7.16
N TRP A 395 -6.65 0.59 8.19
CA TRP A 395 -7.66 -0.21 8.88
C TRP A 395 -9.00 0.51 8.90
N ASN A 396 -10.05 -0.23 8.59
CA ASN A 396 -11.43 0.17 8.84
C ASN A 396 -12.15 -1.04 9.45
N VAL A 397 -12.43 -0.97 10.75
CA VAL A 397 -12.91 -2.09 11.54
C VAL A 397 -14.19 -1.68 12.24
N ASN A 398 -15.24 -2.46 12.01
CA ASN A 398 -16.52 -2.34 12.68
C ASN A 398 -16.74 -3.59 13.54
N SER A 399 -17.36 -3.42 14.71
CA SER A 399 -17.70 -4.56 15.56
C SER A 399 -18.97 -4.32 16.36
N SER A 400 -19.75 -5.39 16.51
CA SER A 400 -20.98 -5.41 17.27
C SER A 400 -20.74 -5.82 18.72
N LYS A 401 -21.45 -5.16 19.64
CA LYS A 401 -21.56 -5.54 21.06
C LYS A 401 -22.69 -6.55 21.32
N ALA A 402 -23.50 -6.88 20.31
CA ALA A 402 -24.67 -7.74 20.45
C ALA A 402 -24.27 -9.14 20.90
N ARG A 403 -24.98 -9.68 21.90
CA ARG A 403 -24.85 -11.09 22.30
C ARG A 403 -25.84 -11.91 21.49
N VAL A 404 -25.36 -13.03 20.96
CA VAL A 404 -26.07 -13.78 19.95
C VAL A 404 -25.90 -15.25 20.23
N ASN A 405 -27.02 -15.97 20.22
CA ASN A 405 -27.01 -17.42 20.19
C ASN A 405 -27.02 -17.87 18.71
N PRO A 406 -25.97 -18.54 18.22
CA PRO A 406 -25.82 -18.91 16.81
C PRO A 406 -26.88 -19.89 16.29
N ASP A 407 -27.58 -20.59 17.18
CA ASP A 407 -28.64 -21.55 16.84
C ASP A 407 -30.07 -20.97 16.96
N ASP A 408 -30.23 -19.75 17.47
CA ASP A 408 -31.54 -19.10 17.60
C ASP A 408 -31.72 -17.98 16.57
N ARG A 409 -32.69 -18.17 15.67
CA ARG A 409 -33.05 -17.22 14.62
C ARG A 409 -33.49 -15.86 15.18
N ASN A 410 -34.17 -15.83 16.31
CA ASN A 410 -34.60 -14.58 16.93
C ASN A 410 -33.40 -13.83 17.51
N SER A 411 -32.50 -14.56 18.17
CA SER A 411 -31.23 -14.00 18.63
C SER A 411 -30.39 -13.40 17.49
N LEU A 412 -30.30 -14.09 16.34
CA LEU A 412 -29.57 -13.61 15.16
C LEU A 412 -30.08 -12.26 14.64
N GLN A 413 -31.40 -12.00 14.67
CA GLN A 413 -31.95 -10.72 14.20
C GLN A 413 -31.40 -9.53 14.99
N ASN A 414 -31.04 -9.73 16.27
CA ASN A 414 -30.53 -8.67 17.15
C ASN A 414 -29.16 -8.12 16.70
N VAL A 415 -28.50 -8.77 15.74
CA VAL A 415 -27.21 -8.32 15.19
C VAL A 415 -27.37 -7.27 14.10
N LYS A 416 -28.48 -7.28 13.37
CA LYS A 416 -28.65 -6.40 12.21
C LYS A 416 -28.60 -4.94 12.64
N GLY A 417 -27.74 -4.16 11.96
CA GLY A 417 -27.58 -2.73 12.25
C GLY A 417 -26.79 -2.41 13.52
N THR A 418 -26.15 -3.39 14.16
CA THR A 418 -25.40 -3.18 15.43
C THR A 418 -23.89 -3.00 15.24
N LEU A 419 -23.41 -2.99 13.99
CA LEU A 419 -22.01 -2.73 13.70
C LEU A 419 -21.69 -1.26 13.96
N GLU A 420 -20.79 -1.03 14.91
CA GLU A 420 -20.25 0.30 15.21
C GLU A 420 -18.79 0.36 14.81
N THR A 421 -18.30 1.55 14.45
CA THR A 421 -16.87 1.75 14.18
C THR A 421 -16.05 1.49 15.43
N PHE A 422 -15.17 0.49 15.34
CA PHE A 422 -14.26 0.09 16.39
C PHE A 422 -12.87 0.72 16.20
N LEU A 423 -12.38 0.76 14.96
CA LEU A 423 -11.09 1.33 14.61
C LEU A 423 -11.11 1.86 13.18
N LYS A 424 -10.62 3.09 12.98
CA LYS A 424 -10.30 3.59 11.65
C LYS A 424 -8.96 4.34 11.72
N GLN A 425 -7.96 3.86 10.99
CA GLN A 425 -6.56 4.35 11.04
C GLN A 425 -5.89 4.28 9.69
#